data_AF-A0A9J5YKB1-F1
#
_entry.id   AF-A0A9J5YKB1-F1
#
_cell.length_a   1.000
_cell.length_b   1.000
_cell.length_c   1.000
_cell.angle_alpha   90.00
_cell.angle_beta   90.00
_cell.angle_gamma   90.00
#
_symmetry.space_group_name_H-M   'P 1'
#
loop_
_entity.id
_entity.type
_entity.pdbx_description
1 polymer ?
#
loop_
_entity_poly.entity_id
_entity_poly.type
_entity_poly.pdbx_seq_one_letter_code
_entity_poly.pdbx_strand_id
1 'polypeptide(L)'
;MIESIIVAALIPLRASIDTLTTRVEACESRHGETLEVTTLKVEVVDLRKDVDYLKSTYFTSLLEAADDMDALATFEIPSATTKDVHRDDLVADESEAETDEEKIETSLIETSMAAPSGSGTIDVTPGTDAHDQTVVTEGIDASTDGATI
;
A
#
# COMPACT_ATOMS: atom_id res chain seq x y z
N MET A 1 -17.31 -10.01 7.15
CA MET A 1 -16.87 -10.41 5.79
C MET A 1 -15.97 -9.35 5.14
N ILE A 2 -16.29 -8.06 5.27
CA ILE A 2 -15.55 -6.94 4.66
C ILE A 2 -14.12 -6.73 5.19
N GLU A 3 -13.87 -6.96 6.49
CA GLU A 3 -12.53 -6.88 7.10
C GLU A 3 -11.51 -7.78 6.42
N SER A 4 -11.92 -9.03 6.13
CA SER A 4 -11.02 -10.00 5.52
C SER A 4 -10.59 -9.59 4.12
N ILE A 5 -11.47 -8.91 3.38
CA ILE A 5 -11.19 -8.40 2.03
C ILE A 5 -10.20 -7.24 2.11
N ILE A 6 -10.41 -6.31 3.06
CA ILE A 6 -9.51 -5.17 3.28
C ILE A 6 -8.13 -5.67 3.71
N VAL A 7 -8.05 -6.60 4.66
CA VAL A 7 -6.76 -7.19 5.09
C VAL A 7 -6.07 -7.91 3.94
N ALA A 8 -6.81 -8.70 3.15
CA ALA A 8 -6.28 -9.41 1.99
C ALA A 8 -5.69 -8.45 0.95
N ALA A 9 -6.28 -7.25 0.78
CA ALA A 9 -5.74 -6.21 -0.09
C ALA A 9 -4.51 -5.50 0.50
N LEU A 10 -4.44 -5.30 1.83
CA LEU A 10 -3.31 -4.62 2.47
C LEU A 10 -2.04 -5.48 2.57
N ILE A 11 -2.16 -6.81 2.62
CA ILE A 11 -1.03 -7.74 2.64
C ILE A 11 -0.07 -7.55 1.45
N PRO A 12 -0.52 -7.60 0.17
CA PRO A 12 0.37 -7.43 -0.98
C PRO A 12 0.96 -6.01 -1.06
N LEU A 13 0.24 -4.98 -0.61
CA LEU A 13 0.76 -3.61 -0.51
C LEU A 13 1.95 -3.54 0.44
N ARG A 14 1.83 -4.14 1.64
CA ARG A 14 2.91 -4.17 2.63
C ARG A 14 4.14 -4.94 2.11
N ALA A 15 3.92 -6.10 1.50
CA ALA A 15 5.01 -6.88 0.89
C ALA A 15 5.74 -6.09 -0.22
N SER A 16 5.01 -5.27 -0.99
CA SER A 16 5.59 -4.41 -2.03
C SER A 16 6.45 -3.30 -1.42
N ILE A 17 6.00 -2.67 -0.32
CA ILE A 17 6.78 -1.66 0.42
C ILE A 17 8.05 -2.26 1.02
N ASP A 18 7.97 -3.45 1.61
CA ASP A 18 9.13 -4.15 2.15
C ASP A 18 10.14 -4.47 1.03
N THR A 19 9.64 -4.98 -0.11
CA THR A 19 10.48 -5.25 -1.30
C THR A 19 11.13 -3.97 -1.83
N LEU A 20 10.38 -2.86 -1.87
CA LEU A 20 10.90 -1.56 -2.32
C LEU A 20 11.98 -1.05 -1.37
N THR A 21 11.76 -1.16 -0.05
CA THR A 21 12.75 -0.82 0.98
C THR A 21 14.07 -1.54 0.74
N THR A 22 14.03 -2.87 0.57
CA THR A 22 15.24 -3.67 0.29
C THR A 22 15.93 -3.24 -1.01
N ARG A 23 15.17 -2.90 -2.05
CA ARG A 23 15.74 -2.42 -3.32
C ARG A 23 16.40 -1.04 -3.18
N VAL A 24 15.81 -0.14 -2.39
CA VAL A 24 16.37 1.18 -2.09
C VAL A 24 17.69 1.02 -1.34
N GLU A 25 17.73 0.19 -0.29
CA GLU A 25 18.95 -0.09 0.48
C GLU A 25 20.05 -0.72 -0.40
N ALA A 26 19.69 -1.67 -1.27
CA ALA A 26 20.63 -2.26 -2.22
C ALA A 26 21.11 -1.29 -3.32
N CYS A 27 20.32 -0.27 -3.65
CA CYS A 27 20.75 0.81 -4.55
C CYS A 27 21.70 1.78 -3.85
N GLU A 28 21.38 2.18 -2.62
CA GLU A 28 22.22 3.01 -1.73
C GLU A 28 23.60 2.36 -1.53
N SER A 29 23.63 1.04 -1.27
CA SER A 29 24.90 0.32 -1.05
C SER A 29 25.78 0.23 -2.30
N ARG A 30 25.21 0.32 -3.51
CA ARG A 30 25.94 0.20 -4.79
C ARG A 30 26.37 1.54 -5.38
N HIS A 31 25.54 2.57 -5.24
CA HIS A 31 25.76 3.88 -5.85
C HIS A 31 26.15 4.96 -4.83
N GLY A 32 26.16 4.62 -3.53
CA GLY A 32 26.29 5.58 -2.43
C GLY A 32 24.96 6.27 -2.12
N GLU A 33 24.97 7.12 -1.09
CA GLU A 33 23.86 8.03 -0.80
C GLU A 33 23.77 9.11 -1.88
N THR A 34 22.91 8.89 -2.88
CA THR A 34 22.48 9.95 -3.79
C THR A 34 21.23 10.63 -3.24
N LEU A 35 21.07 11.92 -3.53
CA LEU A 35 19.89 12.68 -3.10
C LEU A 35 18.57 12.01 -3.53
N GLU A 36 18.54 11.40 -4.71
CA GLU A 36 17.38 10.68 -5.22
C GLU A 36 17.03 9.46 -4.36
N VAL A 37 18.03 8.67 -3.97
CA VAL A 37 17.85 7.48 -3.12
C VAL A 37 17.40 7.90 -1.72
N THR A 38 17.97 8.96 -1.16
CA THR A 38 17.56 9.50 0.14
C THR A 38 16.11 10.02 0.09
N THR A 39 15.72 10.76 -0.95
CA THR A 39 14.34 11.21 -1.13
C THR A 39 13.37 10.03 -1.24
N LEU A 40 13.69 9.06 -2.11
CA LEU A 40 12.87 7.86 -2.27
C LEU A 40 12.73 7.07 -0.97
N LYS A 41 13.79 6.99 -0.15
CA LYS A 41 13.77 6.34 1.17
C LYS A 41 12.82 7.04 2.14
N VAL A 42 12.79 8.37 2.12
CA VAL A 42 11.83 9.16 2.92
C VAL A 42 10.40 8.88 2.46
N GLU A 43 10.15 8.86 1.16
CA GLU A 43 8.82 8.54 0.60
C GLU A 43 8.36 7.12 0.95
N VAL A 44 9.25 6.13 0.94
CA VAL A 44 8.93 4.76 1.36
C VAL A 44 8.55 4.69 2.84
N VAL A 45 9.25 5.44 3.69
CA VAL A 45 8.91 5.55 5.12
C VAL A 45 7.55 6.22 5.30
N ASP A 46 7.24 7.25 4.51
CA ASP A 46 5.96 7.96 4.56
C ASP A 46 4.81 7.08 4.08
N LEU A 47 4.98 6.40 2.95
CA LEU A 47 4.02 5.44 2.41
C LEU A 47 3.69 4.32 3.40
N ARG A 48 4.68 3.86 4.18
CA ARG A 48 4.44 2.88 5.24
C ARG A 48 3.52 3.44 6.34
N LYS A 49 3.70 4.70 6.74
CA LYS A 49 2.81 5.37 7.70
C LYS A 49 1.41 5.50 7.14
N ASP A 50 1.27 5.83 5.86
CA ASP A 50 -0.03 5.97 5.21
C ASP A 50 -0.78 4.63 5.17
N VAL A 51 -0.09 3.52 4.87
CA VAL A 51 -0.70 2.18 4.92
C VAL A 51 -1.10 1.80 6.35
N ASP A 52 -0.27 2.12 7.35
CA ASP A 52 -0.60 1.86 8.76
C ASP A 52 -1.78 2.74 9.23
N TYR A 53 -1.86 3.99 8.79
CA TYR A 53 -2.98 4.90 9.06
C TYR A 53 -4.27 4.42 8.38
N LEU A 54 -4.19 3.99 7.12
CA LEU A 54 -5.30 3.41 6.38
C LEU A 54 -5.87 2.20 7.11
N LYS A 55 -4.98 1.29 7.55
CA LYS A 55 -5.36 0.13 8.34
C LYS A 55 -6.08 0.56 9.62
N SER A 56 -5.49 1.45 10.40
CA SER A 56 -6.09 1.92 11.66
C SER A 56 -7.47 2.56 11.44
N THR A 57 -7.62 3.39 10.40
CA THR A 57 -8.86 4.12 10.12
C THR A 57 -9.99 3.15 9.77
N TYR A 58 -9.75 2.19 8.87
CA TYR A 58 -10.76 1.20 8.50
C TYR A 58 -11.18 0.30 9.67
N PHE A 59 -10.24 -0.10 10.54
CA PHE A 59 -10.59 -0.91 11.71
C PHE A 59 -11.34 -0.11 12.78
N THR A 60 -10.94 1.15 13.03
CA THR A 60 -11.64 2.00 14.00
C THR A 60 -13.06 2.33 13.53
N SER A 61 -13.24 2.76 12.28
CA SER A 61 -14.57 3.07 11.74
C SER A 61 -15.50 1.86 11.75
N LEU A 62 -14.97 0.65 11.62
CA LEU A 62 -15.77 -0.56 11.65
C LEU A 62 -16.19 -0.96 13.07
N LEU A 63 -15.30 -0.79 14.06
CA LEU A 63 -15.66 -0.98 15.47
C LEU A 63 -16.66 0.07 15.95
N GLU A 64 -16.46 1.33 15.56
CA GLU A 64 -17.39 2.43 15.87
C GLU A 64 -18.78 2.19 15.29
N ALA A 65 -18.87 1.71 14.05
CA ALA A 65 -20.16 1.34 13.44
C ALA A 65 -20.86 0.18 14.17
N ALA A 66 -20.13 -0.72 14.83
CA ALA A 66 -20.70 -1.80 15.62
C ALA A 66 -21.17 -1.31 17.01
N ASP A 67 -20.42 -0.43 17.66
CA ASP A 67 -20.79 0.14 18.96
C ASP A 67 -22.03 1.06 18.87
N ASP A 68 -22.25 1.76 17.75
CA ASP A 68 -23.43 2.62 17.56
C ASP A 68 -24.73 1.81 17.30
N MET A 69 -24.62 0.52 16.96
CA MET A 69 -25.78 -0.39 16.84
C MET A 69 -26.31 -0.88 18.20
N ASP A 70 -25.53 -0.81 19.28
CA ASP A 70 -26.01 -1.14 20.62
C ASP A 70 -27.03 -0.11 21.15
N ALA A 71 -27.06 1.10 20.57
CA ALA A 71 -28.13 2.08 20.82
C ALA A 71 -29.44 1.72 20.07
N LEU A 72 -29.35 1.02 18.93
CA LEU A 72 -30.51 0.63 18.11
C LEU A 72 -31.17 -0.66 18.61
N ALA A 73 -30.51 -1.41 19.51
CA ALA A 73 -31.17 -2.44 20.32
C ALA A 73 -32.19 -1.87 21.34
N THR A 74 -32.22 -0.53 21.51
CA THR A 74 -33.27 0.18 22.28
C THR A 74 -34.45 0.65 21.41
N PHE A 75 -34.54 0.24 20.14
CA PHE A 75 -35.89 -0.01 19.58
C PHE A 75 -36.39 -1.33 20.17
N GLU A 76 -36.58 -1.28 21.49
CA GLU A 76 -37.41 -2.18 22.25
C GLU A 76 -38.77 -2.18 21.53
N ILE A 77 -38.99 -3.24 20.76
CA ILE A 77 -40.31 -3.88 20.75
C ILE A 77 -40.75 -3.80 22.21
N PRO A 78 -41.87 -3.11 22.55
CA PRO A 78 -42.30 -3.06 23.93
C PRO A 78 -42.31 -4.49 24.41
N SER A 79 -41.43 -4.83 25.35
CA SER A 79 -41.38 -6.15 25.97
C SER A 79 -42.69 -6.28 26.72
N ALA A 80 -43.73 -6.66 25.97
CA ALA A 80 -44.99 -7.10 26.48
C ALA A 80 -44.62 -8.29 27.33
N THR A 81 -44.62 -8.06 28.64
CA THR A 81 -44.71 -9.09 29.66
C THR A 81 -45.98 -9.86 29.35
N THR A 82 -45.88 -10.82 28.43
CA THR A 82 -46.95 -11.75 28.08
C THR A 82 -47.00 -12.74 29.22
N LYS A 83 -47.77 -12.33 30.24
CA LYS A 83 -48.39 -13.20 31.21
C LYS A 83 -49.05 -14.34 30.42
N ASP A 84 -48.43 -15.51 30.53
CA ASP A 84 -48.94 -16.82 30.22
C ASP A 84 -50.48 -16.88 30.22
N VAL A 85 -51.05 -16.92 29.02
CA VAL A 85 -52.41 -17.38 28.77
C VAL A 85 -52.35 -18.31 27.56
N HIS A 86 -52.30 -19.60 27.88
CA HIS A 86 -52.59 -20.72 26.99
C HIS A 86 -53.94 -20.54 26.28
N ARG A 87 -53.95 -20.49 24.93
CA ARG A 87 -55.10 -20.95 24.13
C ARG A 87 -54.82 -21.11 22.62
N ASP A 88 -54.98 -22.36 22.18
CA ASP A 88 -55.48 -22.89 20.90
C ASP A 88 -54.91 -22.43 19.53
N ASP A 89 -54.20 -23.37 18.89
CA ASP A 89 -54.42 -23.92 17.53
C ASP A 89 -55.09 -23.02 16.47
N LEU A 90 -54.31 -22.50 15.50
CA LEU A 90 -54.80 -22.28 14.13
C LEU A 90 -53.67 -22.05 13.10
N VAL A 91 -53.58 -23.04 12.19
CA VAL A 91 -53.24 -23.02 10.75
C VAL A 91 -52.05 -22.21 10.25
N ALA A 92 -51.10 -22.97 9.70
CA ALA A 92 -49.97 -22.54 8.88
C ALA A 92 -50.42 -21.60 7.74
N ASP A 93 -49.78 -20.44 7.65
CA ASP A 93 -49.76 -19.62 6.45
C ASP A 93 -48.30 -19.47 6.01
N GLU A 94 -48.05 -19.89 4.79
CA GLU A 94 -46.75 -20.13 4.20
C GLU A 94 -46.18 -18.80 3.71
N SER A 95 -45.04 -18.36 4.25
CA SER A 95 -44.40 -17.12 3.83
C SER A 95 -43.50 -17.38 2.61
N GLU A 96 -43.94 -16.97 1.42
CA GLU A 96 -43.10 -16.97 0.22
C GLU A 96 -42.10 -15.80 0.27
N ALA A 97 -40.81 -16.12 0.29
CA ALA A 97 -39.73 -15.15 0.19
C ALA A 97 -39.31 -15.00 -1.29
N GLU A 98 -39.69 -13.90 -1.91
CA GLU A 98 -39.16 -13.47 -3.21
C GLU A 98 -37.86 -12.68 -2.96
N THR A 99 -36.73 -13.23 -3.39
CA THR A 99 -35.42 -12.58 -3.28
C THR A 99 -35.04 -12.06 -4.66
N ASP A 100 -35.07 -10.75 -4.83
CA ASP A 100 -34.66 -10.07 -6.06
C ASP A 100 -33.14 -9.88 -6.08
N GLU A 101 -32.49 -10.48 -7.07
CA GLU A 101 -31.05 -10.57 -7.23
C GLU A 101 -30.62 -9.59 -8.33
N GLU A 102 -30.52 -8.28 -8.01
CA GLU A 102 -29.98 -7.30 -8.95
C GLU A 102 -28.45 -7.41 -9.06
N LYS A 103 -28.03 -7.71 -10.29
CA LYS A 103 -26.67 -7.91 -10.76
C LYS A 103 -25.87 -6.62 -10.72
N ILE A 104 -24.73 -6.65 -10.02
CA ILE A 104 -23.73 -5.58 -10.05
C ILE A 104 -22.88 -5.76 -11.32
N GLU A 105 -23.18 -4.98 -12.35
CA GLU A 105 -22.44 -4.98 -13.61
C GLU A 105 -21.12 -4.20 -13.45
N THR A 106 -20.04 -4.94 -13.16
CA THR A 106 -18.68 -4.39 -13.07
C THR A 106 -18.18 -4.00 -14.47
N SER A 107 -18.29 -2.73 -14.82
CA SER A 107 -17.60 -2.16 -15.99
C SER A 107 -16.10 -2.08 -15.72
N LEU A 108 -15.36 -3.06 -16.22
CA LEU A 108 -13.91 -3.06 -16.26
C LEU A 108 -13.47 -1.98 -17.26
N ILE A 109 -13.09 -0.80 -16.74
CA ILE A 109 -12.44 0.24 -17.54
C ILE A 109 -11.06 -0.28 -17.92
N GLU A 110 -10.94 -0.82 -19.13
CA GLU A 110 -9.69 -1.17 -19.76
C GLU A 110 -8.81 0.08 -19.86
N THR A 111 -7.81 0.14 -18.98
CA THR A 111 -6.72 1.11 -19.07
C THR A 111 -5.85 0.71 -20.25
N SER A 112 -6.18 1.24 -21.43
CA SER A 112 -5.37 1.12 -22.63
C SER A 112 -4.00 1.75 -22.39
N MET A 113 -2.99 0.90 -22.25
CA MET A 113 -1.57 1.29 -22.26
C MET A 113 -1.22 1.78 -23.68
N ALA A 114 -1.32 3.09 -23.89
CA ALA A 114 -0.73 3.72 -25.05
C ALA A 114 0.80 3.57 -24.95
N ALA A 115 1.36 2.70 -25.78
CA ALA A 115 2.80 2.56 -25.95
C ALA A 115 3.38 3.92 -26.39
N PRO A 116 4.47 4.41 -25.75
CA PRO A 116 5.20 5.55 -26.28
C PRO A 116 5.94 5.09 -27.53
N SER A 117 5.30 5.24 -28.68
CA SER A 117 5.97 5.12 -29.98
C SER A 117 6.74 6.40 -30.26
N GLY A 118 7.96 6.45 -29.72
CA GLY A 118 8.93 7.51 -29.95
C GLY A 118 10.28 6.93 -30.34
N SER A 119 10.37 6.39 -31.55
CA SER A 119 11.64 6.01 -32.19
C SER A 119 12.43 7.28 -32.52
N GLY A 120 13.14 7.82 -31.53
CA GLY A 120 14.21 8.79 -31.76
C GLY A 120 15.44 8.05 -32.26
N THR A 121 15.69 8.11 -33.57
CA THR A 121 16.97 7.77 -34.17
C THR A 121 18.04 8.68 -33.57
N ILE A 122 18.84 8.12 -32.64
CA ILE A 122 20.13 8.70 -32.27
C ILE A 122 21.08 8.48 -33.45
N ASP A 123 21.26 9.51 -34.26
CA ASP A 123 22.36 9.62 -35.19
C ASP A 123 23.65 9.63 -34.35
N VAL A 124 24.33 8.48 -34.32
CA VAL A 124 25.63 8.34 -33.68
C VAL A 124 26.62 9.05 -34.59
N THR A 125 26.97 10.28 -34.23
CA THR A 125 28.14 10.95 -34.80
C THR A 125 29.39 10.35 -34.16
N PRO A 126 30.27 9.65 -34.91
CA PRO A 126 31.55 9.19 -34.39
C PRO A 126 32.49 10.39 -34.33
N GLY A 127 32.49 11.08 -33.18
CA GLY A 127 33.33 12.25 -32.91
C GLY A 127 34.55 11.87 -32.08
N THR A 128 35.62 11.50 -32.80
CA THR A 128 37.04 11.74 -32.49
C THR A 128 37.50 11.73 -31.03
N ASP A 129 38.19 10.64 -30.70
CA ASP A 129 39.26 10.52 -29.72
C ASP A 129 40.15 11.79 -29.68
N ALA A 130 39.95 12.61 -28.65
CA ALA A 130 40.92 13.59 -28.20
C ALA A 130 41.43 13.13 -26.84
N HIS A 131 42.52 12.38 -26.91
CA HIS A 131 43.36 12.01 -25.78
C HIS A 131 43.95 13.28 -25.16
N ASP A 132 43.29 13.85 -24.15
CA ASP A 132 43.88 14.91 -23.34
C ASP A 132 44.64 14.25 -22.18
N GLN A 133 45.95 14.06 -22.38
CA GLN A 133 46.86 13.68 -21.30
C GLN A 133 47.06 14.89 -20.39
N THR A 134 46.21 15.03 -19.38
CA THR A 134 46.48 15.97 -18.30
C THR A 134 47.55 15.38 -17.39
N VAL A 135 48.80 15.76 -17.66
CA VAL A 135 49.95 15.61 -16.78
C VAL A 135 49.71 16.41 -15.50
N VAL A 136 49.42 15.73 -14.40
CA VAL A 136 49.50 16.18 -12.99
C VAL A 136 49.59 14.86 -12.19
N THR A 137 50.62 14.50 -11.42
CA THR A 137 51.60 15.25 -10.64
C THR A 137 52.83 14.38 -10.44
N GLU A 138 54.01 14.96 -10.65
CA GLU A 138 55.26 14.53 -10.02
C GLU A 138 55.09 14.44 -8.51
N GLY A 139 55.67 13.40 -7.94
CA GLY A 139 55.47 13.01 -6.55
C GLY A 139 56.25 13.81 -5.53
N ILE A 140 56.05 13.41 -4.28
CA ILE A 140 57.04 13.58 -3.23
C ILE A 140 56.86 12.42 -2.23
N ASP A 141 57.78 11.46 -2.33
CA ASP A 141 58.13 10.59 -1.22
C ASP A 141 58.68 11.46 -0.09
N ALA A 142 58.08 11.39 1.09
CA ALA A 142 58.73 11.78 2.33
C ALA A 142 58.28 10.84 3.46
N SER A 143 58.99 9.72 3.56
CA SER A 143 59.11 8.93 4.78
C SER A 143 59.61 9.82 5.92
N THR A 144 58.97 9.75 7.08
CA THR A 144 59.58 10.18 8.34
C THR A 144 59.31 9.10 9.38
N ASP A 145 60.27 8.18 9.48
CA ASP A 145 60.47 7.34 10.65
C ASP A 145 61.01 8.23 11.78
N GLY A 146 60.32 8.22 12.91
CA GLY A 146 60.60 9.08 14.06
C GLY A 146 60.34 8.32 15.34
N ALA A 147 61.20 7.33 15.61
CA ALA A 147 61.35 6.73 16.93
C ALA A 147 61.68 7.81 17.98
N THR A 148 61.02 7.78 19.13
CA THR A 148 61.49 8.47 20.33
C THR A 148 61.23 7.60 21.57
N ILE A 149 62.34 7.03 22.05
CA ILE A 149 62.76 6.65 23.41
C ILE A 149 61.71 6.07 24.37
#